data_AF-A0A8J8DM49-F1
#
_entry.id   AF-A0A8J8DM49-F1
#
_cell.length_a   1.000
_cell.length_b   1.000
_cell.length_c   1.000
_cell.angle_alpha   90.00
_cell.angle_beta   90.00
_cell.angle_gamma   90.00
#
_symmetry.space_group_name_H-M   'P 1'
#
loop_
_entity.id
_entity.type
_entity.pdbx_description
1 polymer ?
#
loop_
_entity_poly.entity_id
_entity_poly.type
_entity_poly.pdbx_seq_one_letter_code
_entity_poly.pdbx_strand_id
1 'polypeptide(L)'
;MEKGESKVVRLTDDAYKALGRLRGKIRRYGESYSYSDIVLAAALLLDNAIERHIANVRDLATIAKVLRLQKLRGELPRDFDIFEELKKRFPNSIEYFTTPPSEIVSSIIEQLVDDGYPDAAASILFAHKEELSPEKFAQLSAKILEAQVQMKKQVKEQPRE
;
A
#
# COMPACT_ATOMS: atom_id res chain seq x y z
N MET A 1 1.58 -3.14 36.15
CA MET A 1 1.48 -3.61 34.75
C MET A 1 0.19 -4.39 34.64
N GLU A 2 -0.82 -3.82 34.01
CA GLU A 2 -2.05 -4.56 33.68
C GLU A 2 -1.66 -5.72 32.77
N LYS A 3 -2.07 -6.95 33.11
CA LYS A 3 -1.89 -8.10 32.23
C LYS A 3 -2.75 -7.83 31.00
N GLY A 4 -2.11 -7.46 29.89
CA GLY A 4 -2.80 -7.28 28.61
C GLY A 4 -3.63 -8.51 28.30
N GLU A 5 -4.94 -8.34 28.21
CA GLU A 5 -5.86 -9.43 27.88
C GLU A 5 -5.56 -9.94 26.48
N SER A 6 -4.98 -11.14 26.37
CA SER A 6 -4.81 -11.80 25.08
C SER A 6 -6.12 -12.47 24.66
N LYS A 7 -6.64 -12.10 23.49
CA LYS A 7 -7.81 -12.76 22.88
C LYS A 7 -7.35 -13.79 21.85
N VAL A 8 -7.90 -15.00 21.93
CA VAL A 8 -7.60 -16.08 20.97
C VAL A 8 -8.55 -15.98 19.78
N VAL A 9 -8.01 -15.73 18.59
CA VAL A 9 -8.77 -15.77 17.33
C VAL A 9 -8.63 -17.16 16.71
N ARG A 10 -9.74 -17.84 16.46
CA ARG A 10 -9.76 -19.13 15.75
C ARG A 10 -9.83 -18.91 14.25
N LEU A 11 -8.92 -19.53 13.51
CA LEU A 11 -8.91 -19.53 12.05
C LEU A 11 -9.70 -20.72 11.50
N THR A 12 -10.28 -20.57 10.32
CA THR A 12 -10.78 -21.72 9.55
C THR A 12 -9.61 -22.50 8.97
N ASP A 13 -9.83 -23.77 8.61
CA ASP A 13 -8.80 -24.59 7.98
C ASP A 13 -8.23 -23.94 6.70
N ASP A 14 -9.09 -23.32 5.89
CA ASP A 14 -8.67 -22.64 4.66
C ASP A 14 -7.77 -21.42 4.99
N ALA A 15 -8.13 -20.64 6.01
CA ALA A 15 -7.33 -19.50 6.46
C ALA A 15 -5.99 -19.94 7.05
N TYR A 16 -5.99 -21.01 7.86
CA TYR A 16 -4.76 -21.58 8.41
C TYR A 16 -3.84 -22.14 7.32
N LYS A 17 -4.38 -22.85 6.32
CA LYS A 17 -3.63 -23.34 5.16
C LYS A 17 -3.08 -22.20 4.30
N ALA A 18 -3.85 -21.13 4.10
CA ALA A 18 -3.38 -19.93 3.39
C ALA A 18 -2.20 -19.28 4.12
N LEU A 19 -2.31 -19.10 5.44
CA LEU A 19 -1.24 -18.58 6.28
C LEU A 19 0.01 -19.47 6.26
N GLY A 20 -0.17 -20.79 6.33
CA GLY A 20 0.90 -21.78 6.21
C GLY A 20 1.62 -21.71 4.86
N ARG A 21 0.88 -21.57 3.76
CA ARG A 21 1.45 -21.37 2.41
C ARG A 21 2.24 -20.07 2.32
N LEU A 22 1.71 -18.97 2.85
CA LEU A 22 2.39 -17.68 2.87
C LEU A 22 3.70 -17.75 3.67
N ARG A 23 3.65 -18.33 4.88
CA ARG A 23 4.84 -18.60 5.69
C ARG A 23 5.87 -19.45 4.95
N GLY A 24 5.42 -20.51 4.28
CA GLY A 24 6.28 -21.38 3.48
C GLY A 24 6.94 -20.66 2.31
N LYS A 25 6.25 -19.71 1.66
CA LYS A 25 6.82 -18.86 0.61
C LYS A 25 7.89 -17.92 1.18
N ILE A 26 7.58 -17.20 2.25
CA ILE A 26 8.50 -16.23 2.87
C ILE A 26 9.76 -16.93 3.38
N ARG A 27 9.63 -18.11 3.99
CA ARG A 27 10.77 -18.89 4.49
C ARG A 27 11.79 -19.24 3.41
N ARG A 28 11.37 -19.34 2.13
CA ARG A 28 12.30 -19.59 1.01
C ARG A 28 13.29 -18.44 0.79
N TYR A 29 13.04 -17.27 1.38
CA TYR A 29 13.86 -16.07 1.25
C TYR A 29 14.80 -15.83 2.44
N GLY A 30 14.96 -16.80 3.35
CA GLY A 30 16.10 -16.84 4.28
C GLY A 30 15.75 -16.83 5.77
N GLU A 31 14.66 -16.17 6.18
CA GLU A 31 14.30 -16.05 7.59
C GLU A 31 13.02 -16.81 7.98
N SER A 32 12.99 -17.29 9.23
CA SER A 32 11.84 -17.98 9.79
C SER A 32 11.00 -17.02 10.62
N TYR A 33 9.86 -16.62 10.07
CA TYR A 33 8.87 -15.79 10.74
C TYR A 33 7.82 -16.64 11.48
N SER A 34 7.32 -16.13 12.61
CA SER A 34 6.18 -16.70 13.31
C SER A 34 4.88 -16.39 12.55
N TYR A 35 3.80 -17.08 12.89
CA TYR A 35 2.48 -16.72 12.35
C TYR A 35 2.03 -15.33 12.80
N SER A 36 2.44 -14.89 13.99
CA SER A 36 2.14 -13.56 14.51
C SER A 36 2.77 -12.46 13.66
N ASP A 37 4.03 -12.63 13.23
CA ASP A 37 4.74 -11.64 12.40
C ASP A 37 4.05 -11.48 11.04
N ILE A 38 3.63 -12.59 10.44
CA ILE A 38 2.92 -12.60 9.15
C ILE A 38 1.55 -11.94 9.29
N VAL A 39 0.82 -12.22 10.38
CA VAL A 39 -0.48 -11.60 10.64
C VAL A 39 -0.32 -10.10 10.85
N LEU A 40 0.71 -9.66 11.58
CA LEU A 40 0.97 -8.24 11.81
C LEU A 40 1.28 -7.50 10.50
N ALA A 41 2.15 -8.07 9.66
CA ALA A 41 2.47 -7.51 8.35
C ALA A 41 1.23 -7.48 7.43
N ALA A 42 0.44 -8.56 7.40
CA ALA A 42 -0.79 -8.61 6.62
C ALA A 42 -1.84 -7.59 7.10
N ALA A 43 -1.94 -7.37 8.42
CA ALA A 43 -2.83 -6.37 9.01
C ALA A 43 -2.42 -4.95 8.61
N LEU A 44 -1.12 -4.62 8.68
CA LEU A 44 -0.61 -3.33 8.23
C LEU A 44 -0.92 -3.07 6.74
N LEU A 45 -0.68 -4.07 5.88
CA LEU A 45 -1.00 -3.96 4.45
C LEU A 45 -2.50 -3.79 4.21
N LEU A 46 -3.35 -4.49 4.98
CA LEU A 46 -4.80 -4.38 4.88
C LEU A 46 -5.30 -3.01 5.36
N ASP A 47 -4.72 -2.46 6.41
CA ASP A 47 -5.06 -1.13 6.93
C ASP A 47 -4.81 -0.04 5.87
N ASN A 48 -3.61 -0.05 5.28
CA ASN A 48 -3.27 0.82 4.15
C ASN A 48 -4.20 0.62 2.94
N ALA A 49 -4.61 -0.62 2.67
CA ALA A 49 -5.55 -0.93 1.58
C ALA A 49 -6.95 -0.37 1.84
N ILE A 50 -7.42 -0.39 3.10
CA ILE A 50 -8.73 0.13 3.49
C ILE A 50 -8.76 1.65 3.30
N GLU A 51 -7.71 2.37 3.72
CA GLU A 51 -7.63 3.82 3.58
C GLU A 51 -7.74 4.30 2.13
N ARG A 52 -7.22 3.49 1.19
CA ARG A 52 -7.15 3.85 -0.23
C ARG A 52 -8.36 3.38 -1.03
N HIS A 53 -8.81 2.15 -0.80
CA HIS A 53 -9.84 1.49 -1.60
C HIS A 53 -10.73 0.54 -0.78
N ILE A 54 -11.44 1.10 0.21
CA ILE A 54 -12.35 0.35 1.09
C ILE A 54 -13.37 -0.55 0.35
N ALA A 55 -13.85 -0.13 -0.82
CA ALA A 55 -14.79 -0.91 -1.63
C ALA A 55 -14.20 -2.27 -2.05
N ASN A 56 -12.96 -2.28 -2.54
CA ASN A 56 -12.29 -3.49 -2.99
C ASN A 56 -12.01 -4.45 -1.82
N VAL A 57 -11.57 -3.90 -0.68
CA VAL A 57 -11.34 -4.70 0.54
C VAL A 57 -12.65 -5.33 1.02
N ARG A 58 -13.74 -4.55 1.01
CA ARG A 58 -15.08 -5.03 1.37
C ARG A 58 -15.57 -6.11 0.42
N ASP A 59 -15.37 -5.96 -0.87
CA ASP A 59 -15.80 -6.95 -1.88
C ASP A 59 -15.03 -8.25 -1.74
N LEU A 60 -13.71 -8.18 -1.54
CA LEU A 60 -12.88 -9.36 -1.27
C LEU A 60 -13.34 -10.08 0.00
N ALA A 61 -13.55 -9.35 1.10
CA ALA A 61 -14.05 -9.91 2.36
C ALA A 61 -15.45 -10.53 2.20
N THR A 62 -16.32 -9.89 1.41
CA THR A 62 -17.67 -10.37 1.13
C THR A 62 -17.63 -11.67 0.35
N ILE A 63 -16.86 -11.74 -0.73
CA ILE A 63 -16.71 -12.95 -1.54
C ILE A 63 -16.07 -14.07 -0.72
N ALA A 64 -15.05 -13.78 0.08
CA ALA A 64 -14.45 -14.77 0.99
C ALA A 64 -15.48 -15.34 1.96
N LYS A 65 -16.34 -14.50 2.54
CA LYS A 65 -17.45 -14.92 3.40
C LYS A 65 -18.45 -15.79 2.64
N VAL A 66 -18.85 -15.39 1.43
CA VAL A 66 -19.81 -16.16 0.61
C VAL A 66 -19.25 -17.55 0.30
N LEU A 67 -18.03 -17.64 -0.25
CA LEU A 67 -17.40 -18.91 -0.59
C LEU A 67 -17.27 -19.82 0.64
N ARG A 68 -16.91 -19.26 1.80
CA ARG A 68 -16.86 -20.01 3.07
C ARG A 68 -18.22 -20.59 3.45
N LEU A 69 -19.30 -19.80 3.33
CA LEU A 69 -20.65 -20.26 3.66
C LEU A 69 -21.14 -21.33 2.67
N GLN A 70 -20.88 -21.16 1.38
CA GLN A 70 -21.22 -22.15 0.36
C GLN A 70 -20.50 -23.49 0.62
N LYS A 71 -19.20 -23.44 0.94
CA LYS A 71 -18.42 -24.63 1.31
C LYS A 71 -18.96 -25.31 2.56
N LEU A 72 -19.35 -24.55 3.59
CA LEU A 72 -19.98 -25.09 4.80
C LEU A 72 -21.34 -25.74 4.55
N ARG A 73 -22.09 -25.25 3.56
CA ARG A 73 -23.38 -25.82 3.14
C ARG A 73 -23.24 -27.03 2.21
N GLY A 74 -22.01 -27.38 1.79
CA GLY A 74 -21.76 -28.45 0.84
C GLY A 74 -22.07 -28.09 -0.61
N GLU A 75 -22.27 -26.81 -0.92
CA GLU A 75 -22.50 -26.31 -2.28
C GLU A 75 -21.20 -26.28 -3.11
N LEU A 76 -20.04 -26.36 -2.45
CA LEU A 76 -18.72 -26.43 -3.07
C LEU A 76 -18.02 -27.75 -2.70
N PRO A 77 -17.13 -28.26 -3.58
CA PRO A 77 -16.30 -29.42 -3.27
C PRO A 77 -15.52 -29.25 -1.95
N ARG A 78 -15.28 -30.35 -1.23
CA ARG A 78 -14.54 -30.31 0.05
C ARG A 78 -13.10 -29.81 -0.11
N ASP A 79 -12.49 -30.15 -1.23
CA ASP A 79 -11.13 -29.75 -1.62
C ASP A 79 -11.08 -28.34 -2.25
N PHE A 80 -12.23 -27.65 -2.37
CA PHE A 80 -12.28 -26.31 -2.90
C PHE A 80 -11.42 -25.34 -2.07
N ASP A 81 -10.43 -24.74 -2.71
CA ASP A 81 -9.50 -23.82 -2.08
C ASP A 81 -9.98 -22.38 -2.23
N ILE A 82 -10.61 -21.86 -1.17
CA ILE A 82 -11.15 -20.49 -1.14
C ILE A 82 -10.06 -19.46 -1.44
N PHE A 83 -8.83 -19.68 -0.96
CA PHE A 83 -7.74 -18.71 -1.14
C PHE A 83 -7.28 -18.65 -2.60
N GLU A 84 -7.15 -19.79 -3.27
CA GLU A 84 -6.81 -19.80 -4.70
C GLU A 84 -7.95 -19.26 -5.56
N GLU A 85 -9.21 -19.51 -5.21
CA GLU A 85 -10.34 -18.89 -5.90
C GLU A 85 -10.32 -17.37 -5.77
N LEU A 86 -10.07 -16.85 -4.56
CA LEU A 86 -9.94 -15.40 -4.34
C LEU A 86 -8.81 -14.81 -5.19
N LYS A 87 -7.66 -15.50 -5.28
CA LYS A 87 -6.56 -15.07 -6.17
C LYS A 87 -6.96 -15.06 -7.64
N LYS A 88 -7.78 -16.01 -8.11
CA LYS A 88 -8.27 -16.02 -9.50
C LYS A 88 -9.24 -14.87 -9.78
N ARG A 89 -10.10 -14.53 -8.80
CA ARG A 89 -11.07 -13.42 -8.92
C ARG A 89 -10.40 -12.05 -8.78
N PHE A 90 -9.28 -12.00 -8.06
CA PHE A 90 -8.53 -10.77 -7.79
C PHE A 90 -7.03 -10.95 -8.13
N PRO A 91 -6.69 -11.27 -9.40
CA PRO A 91 -5.34 -11.65 -9.81
C PRO A 91 -4.30 -10.54 -9.60
N ASN A 92 -4.76 -9.28 -9.64
CA ASN A 92 -3.94 -8.09 -9.50
C ASN A 92 -4.36 -7.22 -8.30
N SER A 93 -4.89 -7.84 -7.25
CA SER A 93 -5.28 -7.10 -6.04
C SER A 93 -4.14 -6.19 -5.53
N ILE A 94 -2.88 -6.61 -5.67
CA ILE A 94 -1.69 -5.84 -5.28
C ILE A 94 -1.31 -4.68 -6.22
N GLU A 95 -1.64 -4.73 -7.52
CA GLU A 95 -1.40 -3.59 -8.42
C GLU A 95 -2.26 -2.37 -8.05
N TYR A 96 -3.33 -2.57 -7.28
CA TYR A 96 -4.11 -1.51 -6.64
C TYR A 96 -3.59 -1.09 -5.25
N PHE A 97 -2.49 -1.68 -4.76
CA PHE A 97 -1.95 -1.47 -3.41
C PHE A 97 -0.52 -0.93 -3.38
N THR A 98 0.17 -0.82 -4.51
CA THR A 98 1.44 -0.09 -4.60
C THR A 98 1.23 1.13 -5.48
N THR A 99 1.14 2.30 -4.87
CA THR A 99 1.39 3.55 -5.61
C THR A 99 2.76 3.38 -6.28
N PRO A 100 2.85 3.46 -7.61
CA PRO A 100 4.13 3.40 -8.30
C PRO A 100 5.12 4.34 -7.62
N PRO A 101 6.41 3.97 -7.46
CA PRO A 101 7.41 4.88 -6.91
C PRO A 101 7.37 6.26 -7.57
N SER A 102 7.09 6.29 -8.88
CA SER A 102 6.83 7.50 -9.67
C SER A 102 5.74 8.40 -9.10
N GLU A 103 4.61 7.85 -8.66
CA GLU A 103 3.49 8.58 -8.08
C GLU A 103 3.78 9.02 -6.64
N ILE A 104 4.47 8.20 -5.84
CA ILE A 104 4.91 8.58 -4.48
C ILE A 104 5.88 9.76 -4.56
N VAL A 105 6.91 9.63 -5.38
CA VAL A 105 7.92 10.68 -5.62
C VAL A 105 7.24 11.94 -6.16
N SER A 106 6.32 11.80 -7.12
CA SER A 106 5.55 12.94 -7.65
C SER A 106 4.75 13.66 -6.56
N SER A 107 4.04 12.90 -5.71
CA SER A 107 3.23 13.47 -4.63
C SER A 107 4.06 14.20 -3.59
N ILE A 108 5.22 13.66 -3.20
CA ILE A 108 6.14 14.32 -2.25
C ILE A 108 6.66 15.63 -2.84
N ILE A 109 7.05 15.62 -4.13
CA ILE A 109 7.56 16.81 -4.82
C ILE A 109 6.46 17.88 -4.91
N GLU A 110 5.24 17.51 -5.30
CA GLU A 110 4.11 18.44 -5.40
C GLU A 110 3.78 19.05 -4.04
N GLN A 111 3.73 18.24 -2.98
CA GLN A 111 3.49 18.74 -1.63
C GLN A 111 4.59 19.70 -1.14
N LEU A 112 5.86 19.39 -1.40
CA LEU A 112 6.96 20.29 -1.04
C LEU A 112 6.92 21.62 -1.81
N VAL A 113 6.46 21.62 -3.06
CA VAL A 113 6.24 22.85 -3.82
C VAL A 113 5.12 23.67 -3.20
N ASP A 114 3.98 23.03 -2.90
CA ASP A 114 2.81 23.68 -2.31
C ASP A 114 3.09 24.24 -0.91
N ASP A 115 3.89 23.55 -0.12
CA ASP A 115 4.33 23.97 1.22
C ASP A 115 5.42 25.05 1.20
N GLY A 116 5.88 25.49 0.02
CA GLY A 116 6.87 26.56 -0.11
C GLY A 116 8.33 26.10 0.08
N TYR A 117 8.63 24.83 -0.15
CA TYR A 117 9.97 24.23 -0.09
C TYR A 117 10.46 23.73 -1.47
N PRO A 118 10.51 24.59 -2.51
CA PRO A 118 10.82 24.14 -3.86
C PRO A 118 12.28 23.66 -4.04
N ASP A 119 13.22 24.11 -3.21
CA ASP A 119 14.62 23.62 -3.25
C ASP A 119 14.75 22.17 -2.74
N ALA A 120 13.94 21.80 -1.73
CA ALA A 120 13.84 20.43 -1.26
C ALA A 120 13.15 19.55 -2.30
N ALA A 121 12.09 20.07 -2.92
CA ALA A 121 11.40 19.40 -4.04
C ALA A 121 12.36 19.11 -5.20
N ALA A 122 13.24 20.06 -5.56
CA ALA A 122 14.25 19.88 -6.61
C ALA A 122 15.24 18.76 -6.27
N SER A 123 15.69 18.71 -5.00
CA SER A 123 16.64 17.70 -4.53
C SER A 123 16.06 16.29 -4.63
N ILE A 124 14.79 16.12 -4.26
CA ILE A 124 14.06 14.84 -4.39
C ILE A 124 13.82 14.48 -5.87
N LEU A 125 13.45 15.46 -6.71
CA LEU A 125 13.26 15.26 -8.15
C LEU A 125 14.52 14.69 -8.83
N PHE A 126 15.70 15.24 -8.53
CA PHE A 126 16.95 14.77 -9.12
C PHE A 126 17.42 13.44 -8.53
N ALA A 127 17.25 13.22 -7.22
CA ALA A 127 17.62 11.97 -6.55
C ALA A 127 16.84 10.75 -7.08
N HIS A 128 15.61 10.98 -7.55
CA HIS A 128 14.70 9.93 -8.02
C HIS A 128 14.32 10.06 -9.50
N LYS A 129 15.18 10.68 -10.32
CA LYS A 129 14.96 10.85 -11.77
C LYS A 129 14.57 9.55 -12.48
N GLU A 130 15.22 8.44 -12.13
CA GLU A 130 15.03 7.14 -12.79
C GLU A 130 13.65 6.53 -12.54
N GLU A 131 12.97 6.98 -11.48
CA GLU A 131 11.61 6.55 -11.12
C GLU A 131 10.53 7.32 -11.90
N LEU A 132 10.88 8.33 -12.70
CA LEU A 132 9.93 9.22 -13.38
C LEU A 132 10.03 9.07 -14.91
N SER A 133 8.89 9.17 -15.60
CA SER A 133 8.90 9.30 -17.06
C SER A 133 9.50 10.66 -17.46
N PRO A 134 10.10 10.80 -18.66
CA PRO A 134 10.64 12.07 -19.14
C PRO A 134 9.60 13.21 -19.10
N GLU A 135 8.34 12.91 -19.44
CA GLU A 135 7.24 13.87 -19.43
C GLU A 135 6.92 14.32 -18.00
N LYS A 136 6.84 13.38 -17.05
CA LYS A 136 6.54 13.69 -15.64
C LYS A 136 7.66 14.47 -14.98
N PHE A 137 8.91 14.10 -15.28
CA PHE A 137 10.09 14.83 -14.82
C PHE A 137 10.09 16.29 -15.32
N ALA A 138 9.77 16.52 -16.59
CA ALA A 138 9.68 17.86 -17.16
C ALA A 138 8.55 18.68 -16.52
N GLN A 139 7.38 18.08 -16.30
CA GLN A 139 6.24 18.74 -15.65
C GLN A 139 6.59 19.20 -14.22
N LEU A 140 7.19 18.32 -13.41
CA LEU A 140 7.57 18.65 -12.03
C LEU A 140 8.70 19.68 -11.99
N SER A 141 9.67 19.59 -12.90
CA SER A 141 10.75 20.58 -13.04
C SER A 141 10.19 21.99 -13.28
N ALA A 142 9.20 22.12 -14.17
CA ALA A 142 8.57 23.40 -14.48
C ALA A 142 7.84 23.98 -13.26
N LYS A 143 7.03 23.16 -12.57
CA LYS A 143 6.32 23.58 -11.33
C LYS A 143 7.29 24.09 -10.25
N ILE A 144 8.39 23.36 -10.02
CA ILE A 144 9.41 23.75 -9.04
C ILE A 144 10.04 25.09 -9.42
N LEU A 145 10.39 25.27 -10.69
CA LEU A 145 11.03 26.50 -11.17
C LEU A 145 10.08 27.70 -11.08
N GLU A 146 8.80 27.52 -11.39
CA GLU A 146 7.76 28.54 -11.21
C GLU A 146 7.66 28.96 -9.73
N ALA A 147 7.60 28.00 -8.81
CA ALA A 147 7.54 28.27 -7.38
C ALA A 147 8.79 29.01 -6.86
N GLN A 148 10.00 28.62 -7.30
CA GLN A 148 11.24 29.34 -6.95
C GLN A 148 11.22 30.80 -7.44
N VAL A 149 10.69 31.04 -8.65
CA VAL A 149 10.57 32.40 -9.19
C VAL A 149 9.56 33.23 -8.40
N GLN A 150 8.42 32.65 -8.01
CA GLN A 150 7.42 33.33 -7.20
C GLN A 150 7.96 33.71 -5.81
N MET A 151 8.65 32.80 -5.13
CA MET A 151 9.29 33.09 -3.84
C MET A 151 10.32 34.22 -3.96
N LYS A 152 11.16 34.21 -5.01
CA LYS A 152 12.15 35.28 -5.24
C LYS A 152 11.51 36.64 -5.52
N LYS A 153 10.32 36.68 -6.11
CA LYS A 153 9.56 37.93 -6.29
C LYS A 153 8.98 38.43 -4.97
N GLN A 154 8.38 37.55 -4.17
CA GLN A 154 7.83 37.90 -2.84
C GLN A 154 8.91 38.39 -1.87
N VAL A 155 10.10 37.79 -1.87
CA VAL A 155 11.24 38.24 -1.04
C VAL A 155 11.76 39.62 -1.47
N LYS A 156 11.62 40.00 -2.75
CA LYS A 156 12.03 41.33 -3.24
C LYS A 156 11.00 42.43 -2.93
N GLU A 157 9.76 42.07 -2.62
CA GLU A 157 8.66 43.01 -2.36
C GLU A 157 8.45 43.31 -0.86
N GLN A 158 9.14 42.62 0.05
CA GLN A 158 9.15 42.99 1.47
C GLN A 158 10.01 44.25 1.69
N PRO A 159 9.43 45.37 2.18
CA PRO A 159 10.21 46.55 2.51
C PRO A 159 11.18 46.21 3.65
N ARG A 160 12.43 46.67 3.53
CA ARG A 160 13.35 46.71 4.66
C ARG A 160 12.81 47.75 5.65
N GLU A 161 12.14 47.30 6.69
CA GLU A 161 11.94 48.08 7.92
C GLU A 161 13.27 48.17 8.69
#